data_AF-A0A2E7PWQ4-F1
#
_entry.id   AF-A0A2E7PWQ4-F1
#
_cell.length_a   1.000
_cell.length_b   1.000
_cell.length_c   1.000
_cell.angle_alpha   90.00
_cell.angle_beta   90.00
_cell.angle_gamma   90.00
#
_symmetry.space_group_name_H-M   'P 1'
#
loop_
_entity.id
_entity.type
_entity.pdbx_description
1 polymer ?
#
loop_
_entity_poly.entity_id
_entity_poly.type
_entity_poly.pdbx_seq_one_letter_code
_entity_poly.pdbx_strand_id
1 'polypeptide(L)'
;MRLIRMKEKGTTGLSLVFLLLSSCTDVVERNKSYGDGNDSYLLPIKDKKKFSEKQVKLLKDLGYELIRAGEFKMGSPFHEPGRPPVKNINDEDPLNDEDEERLTTVRLSNDYFIGKFEVSNAEWALIWKSNVEKLSSPTEPVTQVSHTRAMAYCRELTRLMQIMEILPENTICRLPTEAEWEYACRAGNDGVHGFMMSEGDQSEFKNVFNADDANFARSSGSSGQTKLYGSDLSSYSFKDFSKNKWDLYHMHGNVREWCYDLYGVQYENPFSREVSIDPIGRLEGKYRVLRGGSFRTYWTKCRSAARDFAEPYTMKDDIGFRVVIGHPIR
;
A
#
# COMPACT_ATOMS: atom_id res chain seq x y z
N MET A 1 26.75 23.07 8.82
CA MET A 1 27.03 22.59 10.21
C MET A 1 25.84 21.93 10.94
N ARG A 2 24.56 22.14 10.55
CA ARG A 2 23.42 21.38 11.12
C ARG A 2 23.26 19.94 10.58
N LEU A 3 23.91 19.60 9.47
CA LEU A 3 23.82 18.28 8.81
C LEU A 3 24.48 17.10 9.56
N ILE A 4 25.35 17.33 10.55
CA ILE A 4 26.21 16.27 11.10
C ILE A 4 25.65 15.64 12.39
N ARG A 5 24.73 16.30 13.10
CA ARG A 5 24.25 15.83 14.42
C ARG A 5 23.06 14.87 14.42
N MET A 6 22.41 14.60 13.28
CA MET A 6 21.25 13.69 13.22
C MET A 6 21.58 12.28 12.72
N LYS A 7 22.82 12.05 12.24
CA LYS A 7 23.30 10.72 11.86
C LYS A 7 23.46 9.76 13.05
N GLU A 8 23.43 10.27 14.28
CA GLU A 8 23.69 9.50 15.51
C GLU A 8 22.46 8.81 16.11
N LYS A 9 21.25 8.94 15.53
CA LYS A 9 20.00 8.40 16.12
C LYS A 9 19.24 7.35 15.30
N GLY A 10 19.88 6.65 14.37
CA GLY A 10 19.29 5.44 13.73
C GLY A 10 18.04 5.66 12.86
N THR A 11 17.62 6.90 12.61
CA THR A 11 16.47 7.27 11.77
C THR A 11 16.89 7.43 10.30
N THR A 12 17.17 6.32 9.63
CA THR A 12 17.79 6.33 8.29
C THR A 12 16.83 6.66 7.15
N GLY A 13 15.51 6.43 7.28
CA GLY A 13 14.52 6.72 6.22
C GLY A 13 13.77 8.05 6.38
N LEU A 14 13.13 8.26 7.54
CA LEU A 14 12.35 9.49 7.81
C LEU A 14 13.20 10.77 7.73
N SER A 15 14.47 10.71 8.11
CA SER A 15 15.32 11.91 8.13
C SER A 15 15.60 12.45 6.73
N LEU A 16 15.71 11.61 5.70
CA LEU A 16 16.10 12.08 4.36
C LEU A 16 14.91 12.68 3.60
N VAL A 17 13.75 12.02 3.65
CA VAL A 17 12.46 12.55 3.12
C VAL A 17 12.09 13.86 3.82
N PHE A 18 12.23 13.89 5.15
CA PHE A 18 11.98 15.10 5.94
C PHE A 18 12.97 16.22 5.62
N LEU A 19 14.28 15.94 5.50
CA LEU A 19 15.30 16.95 5.14
C LEU A 19 15.10 17.48 3.72
N LEU A 20 14.76 16.61 2.78
CA LEU A 20 14.51 16.96 1.38
C LEU A 20 13.24 17.82 1.24
N LEU A 21 12.12 17.40 1.84
CA LEU A 21 10.85 18.13 1.75
C LEU A 21 10.82 19.41 2.59
N SER A 22 11.48 19.44 3.76
CA SER A 22 11.60 20.66 4.59
C SER A 22 12.54 21.70 3.98
N SER A 23 13.61 21.31 3.28
CA SER A 23 14.45 22.26 2.54
C SER A 23 13.73 22.93 1.36
N CYS A 24 12.62 22.33 0.90
CA CYS A 24 11.82 22.83 -0.22
C CYS A 24 10.70 23.79 0.20
N THR A 25 10.35 23.93 1.48
CA THR A 25 9.39 24.98 1.88
C THR A 25 9.90 26.37 1.47
N ASP A 26 11.21 26.58 1.53
CA ASP A 26 11.89 27.81 1.11
C ASP A 26 12.00 28.00 -0.43
N VAL A 27 11.83 26.92 -1.19
CA VAL A 27 11.84 26.92 -2.67
C VAL A 27 10.42 27.14 -3.21
N VAL A 28 9.41 26.52 -2.59
CA VAL A 28 8.00 26.69 -2.95
C VAL A 28 7.50 28.10 -2.61
N GLU A 29 8.04 28.76 -1.58
CA GLU A 29 7.73 30.17 -1.28
C GLU A 29 8.16 31.15 -2.37
N ARG A 30 9.17 30.80 -3.19
CA ARG A 30 9.63 31.64 -4.31
C ARG A 30 8.80 31.51 -5.59
N ASN A 31 7.93 30.51 -5.70
CA ASN A 31 7.14 30.22 -6.91
C ASN A 31 5.63 30.42 -6.72
N LYS A 32 5.20 31.39 -5.91
CA LYS A 32 3.79 31.84 -5.84
C LYS A 32 3.45 32.74 -7.03
N SER A 33 3.43 32.19 -8.24
CA SER A 33 2.75 32.77 -9.40
C SER A 33 2.48 31.71 -10.47
N TYR A 34 1.67 30.69 -10.19
CA TYR A 34 1.10 29.89 -11.28
C TYR A 34 -0.40 29.74 -11.07
N GLY A 35 -1.13 30.36 -11.98
CA GLY A 35 -2.58 30.48 -11.97
C GLY A 35 -3.29 29.21 -12.39
N ASP A 36 -4.60 29.29 -12.18
CA ASP A 36 -5.64 28.37 -12.62
C ASP A 36 -5.47 28.05 -14.12
N GLY A 37 -4.96 26.86 -14.41
CA GLY A 37 -4.50 26.45 -15.73
C GLY A 37 -4.79 24.98 -15.94
N ASN A 38 -5.60 24.71 -16.95
CA ASN A 38 -6.11 23.43 -17.37
C ASN A 38 -4.97 22.49 -17.82
N ASP A 39 -4.37 21.72 -16.91
CA ASP A 39 -3.23 20.85 -17.23
C ASP A 39 -3.65 19.39 -17.39
N SER A 40 -3.85 18.98 -18.65
CA SER A 40 -3.80 17.57 -19.03
C SER A 40 -2.34 17.09 -18.95
N TYR A 41 -1.91 16.61 -17.77
CA TYR A 41 -0.57 16.07 -17.53
C TYR A 41 -0.31 14.68 -18.16
N LEU A 42 -0.93 14.37 -19.30
CA LEU A 42 -0.67 13.14 -20.03
C LEU A 42 0.40 13.42 -21.09
N LEU A 43 1.66 13.38 -20.67
CA LEU A 43 2.77 13.33 -21.62
C LEU A 43 2.63 12.04 -22.46
N PRO A 44 2.78 12.11 -23.79
CA PRO A 44 2.70 10.92 -24.64
C PRO A 44 3.84 9.96 -24.28
N ILE A 45 3.48 8.73 -23.87
CA ILE A 45 4.44 7.69 -23.47
C ILE A 45 5.19 7.20 -24.71
N LYS A 46 6.37 7.76 -24.97
CA LYS A 46 7.38 7.16 -25.85
C LYS A 46 8.30 6.29 -25.00
N ASP A 47 8.30 4.99 -25.29
CA ASP A 47 9.13 3.92 -24.71
C ASP A 47 9.26 3.90 -23.18
N LYS A 48 8.74 2.82 -22.56
CA LYS A 48 8.86 2.58 -21.12
C LYS A 48 10.34 2.40 -20.74
N LYS A 49 11.02 3.50 -20.39
CA LYS A 49 12.41 3.47 -19.91
C LYS A 49 12.45 2.83 -18.52
N LYS A 50 13.40 1.91 -18.32
CA LYS A 50 13.70 1.34 -17.01
C LYS A 50 14.30 2.40 -16.08
N PHE A 51 14.06 2.25 -14.78
CA PHE A 51 14.68 3.08 -13.73
C PHE A 51 16.21 3.00 -13.79
N SER A 52 16.90 4.14 -13.72
CA SER A 52 18.36 4.16 -13.59
C SER A 52 18.80 3.69 -12.20
N GLU A 53 20.02 3.15 -12.07
CA GLU A 53 20.56 2.69 -10.77
C GLU A 53 20.55 3.80 -9.71
N LYS A 54 20.82 5.05 -10.12
CA LYS A 54 20.77 6.22 -9.22
C LYS A 54 19.36 6.46 -8.70
N GLN A 55 18.34 6.38 -9.55
CA GLN A 55 16.94 6.54 -9.15
C GLN A 55 16.50 5.39 -8.24
N VAL A 56 16.89 4.15 -8.56
CA VAL A 56 16.58 2.98 -7.71
C VAL A 56 17.16 3.16 -6.32
N LYS A 57 18.44 3.55 -6.22
CA LYS A 57 19.09 3.79 -4.94
C LYS A 57 18.40 4.91 -4.16
N LEU A 58 18.11 6.04 -4.81
CA LEU A 58 17.45 7.17 -4.17
C LEU A 58 16.06 6.79 -3.63
N LEU A 59 15.22 6.12 -4.42
CA LEU A 59 13.89 5.69 -3.97
C LEU A 59 13.97 4.69 -2.80
N LYS A 60 14.98 3.80 -2.80
CA LYS A 60 15.27 2.93 -1.65
C LYS A 60 15.66 3.69 -0.40
N ASP A 61 16.52 4.70 -0.53
CA ASP A 61 16.92 5.57 0.58
C ASP A 61 15.72 6.39 1.11
N LEU A 62 14.70 6.64 0.27
CA LEU A 62 13.44 7.28 0.65
C LEU A 62 12.38 6.30 1.20
N GLY A 63 12.72 5.02 1.39
CA GLY A 63 11.82 4.03 2.00
C GLY A 63 10.85 3.35 1.03
N TYR A 64 11.16 3.31 -0.26
CA TYR A 64 10.41 2.56 -1.27
C TYR A 64 11.18 1.31 -1.72
N GLU A 65 10.49 0.20 -1.94
CA GLU A 65 11.09 -1.01 -2.51
C GLU A 65 10.68 -1.20 -3.96
N LEU A 66 11.62 -1.64 -4.81
CA LEU A 66 11.38 -1.96 -6.21
C LEU A 66 10.76 -3.34 -6.35
N ILE A 67 9.53 -3.39 -6.84
CA ILE A 67 8.82 -4.62 -7.18
C ILE A 67 8.94 -4.86 -8.68
N ARG A 68 9.42 -6.06 -9.04
CA ARG A 68 9.60 -6.45 -10.44
C ARG A 68 8.29 -6.93 -11.04
N ALA A 69 8.03 -6.51 -12.28
CA ALA A 69 6.94 -7.02 -13.10
C ALA A 69 6.94 -8.56 -13.11
N GLY A 70 5.78 -9.17 -13.18
CA GLY A 70 5.67 -10.63 -13.09
C GLY A 70 4.23 -11.11 -13.10
N GLU A 71 4.09 -12.43 -12.98
CA GLU A 71 2.81 -13.09 -12.92
C GLU A 71 2.62 -13.77 -11.56
N PHE A 72 1.39 -13.77 -11.06
CA PHE A 72 1.05 -14.45 -9.81
C PHE A 72 -0.40 -14.93 -9.82
N LYS A 73 -0.73 -15.76 -8.82
CA LYS A 73 -2.11 -16.15 -8.52
C LYS A 73 -2.68 -15.17 -7.50
N MET A 74 -3.63 -14.36 -7.96
CA MET A 74 -4.40 -13.43 -7.13
C MET A 74 -5.66 -14.11 -6.61
N GLY A 75 -6.09 -13.82 -5.38
CA GLY A 75 -7.21 -14.49 -4.72
C GLY A 75 -6.77 -15.72 -3.90
N SER A 76 -7.71 -16.53 -3.45
CA SER A 76 -7.46 -17.67 -2.55
C SER A 76 -8.11 -18.96 -3.08
N PRO A 77 -7.51 -20.15 -2.85
CA PRO A 77 -8.19 -21.41 -3.09
C PRO A 77 -9.40 -21.59 -2.15
N PHE A 78 -10.40 -22.39 -2.54
CA PHE A 78 -11.64 -22.58 -1.77
C PHE A 78 -11.42 -23.10 -0.35
N HIS A 79 -10.28 -23.72 -0.10
CA HIS A 79 -9.94 -24.42 1.13
C HIS A 79 -8.92 -23.63 1.97
N GLU A 80 -8.59 -22.40 1.56
CA GLU A 80 -7.70 -21.53 2.33
C GLU A 80 -8.31 -21.24 3.71
N PRO A 81 -7.58 -21.47 4.82
CA PRO A 81 -8.07 -21.17 6.15
C PRO A 81 -8.49 -19.70 6.29
N GLY A 82 -9.68 -19.47 6.86
CA GLY A 82 -10.19 -18.11 7.08
C GLY A 82 -10.80 -17.45 5.84
N ARG A 83 -10.82 -18.13 4.69
CA ARG A 83 -11.59 -17.70 3.52
C ARG A 83 -13.09 -17.72 3.84
N PRO A 84 -13.85 -16.63 3.57
CA PRO A 84 -15.30 -16.63 3.73
C PRO A 84 -15.97 -17.70 2.87
N PRO A 85 -17.07 -18.31 3.32
CA PRO A 85 -17.86 -19.19 2.47
C PRO A 85 -18.43 -18.39 1.30
N VAL A 86 -18.47 -19.02 0.11
CA VAL A 86 -19.17 -18.45 -1.06
C VAL A 86 -20.66 -18.34 -0.70
N LYS A 87 -21.24 -17.16 -0.87
CA LYS A 87 -22.68 -16.95 -0.64
C LYS A 87 -23.49 -17.68 -1.72
N ASN A 88 -24.64 -18.25 -1.34
CA ASN A 88 -25.45 -19.06 -2.25
C ASN A 88 -26.09 -18.21 -3.37
N ILE A 89 -26.13 -18.80 -4.57
CA ILE A 89 -26.73 -18.32 -5.84
C ILE A 89 -28.27 -18.08 -5.75
N ASN A 90 -28.91 -18.43 -4.63
CA ASN A 90 -30.39 -18.48 -4.52
C ASN A 90 -31.04 -17.19 -4.00
N ASP A 91 -30.29 -16.11 -3.79
CA ASP A 91 -30.85 -14.81 -3.44
C ASP A 91 -30.93 -13.97 -4.73
N GLU A 92 -32.12 -13.48 -5.09
CA GLU A 92 -32.41 -12.66 -6.29
C GLU A 92 -31.65 -11.31 -6.36
N ASP A 93 -30.60 -11.12 -5.57
CA ASP A 93 -29.71 -9.97 -5.61
C ASP A 93 -28.57 -10.24 -6.62
N PRO A 94 -28.50 -9.51 -7.75
CA PRO A 94 -27.46 -9.68 -8.76
C PRO A 94 -26.05 -9.34 -8.26
N LEU A 95 -25.88 -8.90 -7.00
CA LEU A 95 -24.58 -8.72 -6.33
C LEU A 95 -24.15 -9.93 -5.47
N ASN A 96 -24.98 -10.98 -5.35
CA ASN A 96 -24.74 -12.09 -4.42
C ASN A 96 -24.01 -13.29 -5.06
N ASP A 97 -23.68 -13.22 -6.34
CA ASP A 97 -23.27 -14.38 -7.15
C ASP A 97 -21.76 -14.66 -7.17
N GLU A 98 -20.96 -13.86 -6.48
CA GLU A 98 -19.60 -13.68 -6.97
C GLU A 98 -18.54 -14.05 -5.93
N ASP A 99 -17.76 -15.09 -6.25
CA ASP A 99 -16.56 -15.46 -5.50
C ASP A 99 -15.53 -14.32 -5.57
N GLU A 100 -15.63 -13.36 -4.65
CA GLU A 100 -14.82 -12.13 -4.62
C GLU A 100 -13.32 -12.41 -4.43
N GLU A 101 -12.95 -13.58 -3.91
CA GLU A 101 -11.56 -14.02 -3.73
C GLU A 101 -11.17 -15.12 -4.74
N ARG A 102 -11.86 -15.22 -5.89
CA ARG A 102 -11.58 -16.25 -6.89
C ARG A 102 -10.12 -16.23 -7.36
N LEU A 103 -9.47 -17.39 -7.27
CA LEU A 103 -8.09 -17.57 -7.69
C LEU A 103 -7.92 -17.36 -9.21
N THR A 104 -7.19 -16.30 -9.59
CA THR A 104 -7.02 -15.87 -10.98
C THR A 104 -5.55 -15.59 -11.31
N THR A 105 -5.12 -15.86 -12.55
CA THR A 105 -3.76 -15.52 -13.00
C THR A 105 -3.71 -14.05 -13.41
N VAL A 106 -2.87 -13.28 -12.74
CA VAL A 106 -2.65 -11.85 -13.02
C VAL A 106 -1.22 -11.63 -13.45
N ARG A 107 -1.02 -10.79 -14.46
CA ARG A 107 0.28 -10.29 -14.92
C ARG A 107 0.37 -8.78 -14.70
N LEU A 108 1.34 -8.36 -13.92
CA LEU A 108 1.76 -6.96 -13.84
C LEU A 108 2.85 -6.73 -14.88
N SER A 109 2.60 -5.82 -15.83
CA SER A 109 3.46 -5.62 -16.99
C SER A 109 4.65 -4.70 -16.72
N ASN A 110 4.66 -4.00 -15.59
CA ASN A 110 5.66 -2.99 -15.26
C ASN A 110 6.25 -3.18 -13.88
N ASP A 111 7.53 -2.85 -13.76
CA ASP A 111 8.15 -2.61 -12.48
C ASP A 111 7.52 -1.37 -11.83
N TYR A 112 7.39 -1.39 -10.51
CA TYR A 112 6.93 -0.25 -9.73
C TYR A 112 7.62 -0.23 -8.38
N PHE A 113 7.66 0.93 -7.75
CA PHE A 113 8.10 1.07 -6.37
C PHE A 113 6.88 1.12 -5.45
N ILE A 114 6.98 0.56 -4.26
CA ILE A 114 5.94 0.65 -3.24
C ILE A 114 6.57 1.05 -1.90
N GLY A 115 5.88 1.88 -1.12
CA GLY A 115 6.31 2.26 0.22
C GLY A 115 6.47 1.02 1.10
N LYS A 116 7.61 0.93 1.80
CA LYS A 116 7.88 -0.15 2.76
C LYS A 116 6.87 -0.19 3.89
N PHE A 117 6.38 0.99 4.27
CA PHE A 117 5.37 1.20 5.30
C PHE A 117 4.17 1.96 4.72
N GLU A 118 3.09 1.97 5.47
CA GLU A 118 2.00 2.93 5.30
C GLU A 118 2.50 4.37 5.46
N VAL A 119 1.83 5.33 4.83
CA VAL A 119 2.19 6.75 4.96
C VAL A 119 2.04 7.16 6.42
N SER A 120 3.08 7.73 7.00
CA SER A 120 3.11 8.17 8.39
C SER A 120 2.47 9.54 8.60
N ASN A 121 2.11 9.85 9.85
CA ASN A 121 1.63 11.19 10.23
C ASN A 121 2.64 12.30 9.89
N ALA A 122 3.95 12.04 10.00
CA ALA A 122 4.98 13.00 9.62
C ALA A 122 5.01 13.26 8.11
N GLU A 123 4.97 12.21 7.29
CA GLU A 123 4.93 12.34 5.82
C GLU A 123 3.66 13.04 5.35
N TRP A 124 2.53 12.73 5.99
CA TRP A 124 1.26 13.43 5.77
C TRP A 124 1.38 14.94 6.07
N ALA A 125 1.92 15.28 7.24
CA ALA A 125 2.07 16.66 7.68
C ALA A 125 3.01 17.48 6.77
N LEU A 126 4.02 16.85 6.17
CA LEU A 126 4.93 17.52 5.21
C LEU A 126 4.19 18.02 3.97
N ILE A 127 3.31 17.20 3.38
CA ILE A 127 2.52 17.61 2.20
C ILE A 127 1.58 18.76 2.54
N TRP A 128 0.93 18.69 3.71
CA TRP A 128 -0.03 19.71 4.15
C TRP A 128 0.59 20.81 5.02
N LYS A 129 1.92 20.95 5.02
CA LYS A 129 2.69 21.98 5.73
C LYS A 129 2.26 22.18 7.18
N SER A 130 1.89 21.10 7.85
CA SER A 130 1.56 21.08 9.27
C SER A 130 2.84 20.94 10.10
N ASN A 131 2.83 21.46 11.33
CA ASN A 131 4.03 21.42 12.17
C ASN A 131 4.30 20.00 12.69
N VAL A 132 5.26 19.32 12.06
CA VAL A 132 5.67 17.95 12.37
C VAL A 132 6.24 17.82 13.80
N GLU A 133 6.92 18.85 14.32
CA GLU A 133 7.49 18.83 15.68
C GLU A 133 6.43 18.79 16.78
N LYS A 134 5.18 19.13 16.45
CA LYS A 134 4.04 19.09 17.37
C LYS A 134 3.25 17.78 17.31
N LEU A 135 3.63 16.84 16.44
CA LEU A 135 2.96 15.55 16.35
C LEU A 135 3.32 14.68 17.56
N SER A 136 2.30 14.15 18.24
CA SER A 136 2.48 13.18 19.33
C SER A 136 2.92 11.80 18.82
N SER A 137 2.58 11.47 17.57
CA SER A 137 2.81 10.15 16.96
C SER A 137 3.30 10.26 15.50
N PRO A 138 4.49 10.85 15.25
CA PRO A 138 4.96 11.16 13.89
C PRO A 138 5.22 9.94 13.02
N THR A 139 5.52 8.79 13.61
CA THR A 139 5.88 7.54 12.92
C THR A 139 4.72 6.55 12.80
N GLU A 140 3.60 6.81 13.46
CA GLU A 140 2.38 6.01 13.29
C GLU A 140 1.76 6.28 11.90
N PRO A 141 1.06 5.29 11.31
CA PRO A 141 0.35 5.48 10.05
C PRO A 141 -0.68 6.60 10.18
N VAL A 142 -0.80 7.42 9.13
CA VAL A 142 -1.89 8.37 9.04
C VAL A 142 -3.19 7.61 8.81
N THR A 143 -4.18 7.86 9.66
CA THR A 143 -5.52 7.27 9.54
C THR A 143 -6.60 8.35 9.50
N GLN A 144 -7.87 7.95 9.39
CA GLN A 144 -9.00 8.86 9.15
C GLN A 144 -8.81 9.68 7.87
N VAL A 145 -8.16 9.08 6.86
CA VAL A 145 -7.96 9.67 5.54
C VAL A 145 -8.92 9.02 4.57
N SER A 146 -9.71 9.82 3.86
CA SER A 146 -10.59 9.33 2.80
C SER A 146 -9.78 8.95 1.56
N HIS A 147 -10.31 8.08 0.71
CA HIS A 147 -9.67 7.70 -0.56
C HIS A 147 -9.34 8.92 -1.41
N THR A 148 -10.27 9.88 -1.49
CA THR A 148 -10.07 11.14 -2.25
C THR A 148 -8.91 11.97 -1.71
N ARG A 149 -8.72 12.02 -0.40
CA ARG A 149 -7.59 12.74 0.23
C ARG A 149 -6.27 12.00 0.06
N ALA A 150 -6.28 10.67 0.08
CA ALA A 150 -5.09 9.86 -0.21
C ALA A 150 -4.63 10.05 -1.68
N MET A 151 -5.57 10.11 -2.63
CA MET A 151 -5.27 10.45 -4.02
C MET A 151 -4.72 11.87 -4.18
N ALA A 152 -5.26 12.85 -3.45
CA ALA A 152 -4.75 14.23 -3.45
C ALA A 152 -3.33 14.30 -2.87
N TYR A 153 -3.04 13.56 -1.80
CA TYR A 153 -1.69 13.42 -1.25
C TYR A 153 -0.72 12.88 -2.31
N CYS A 154 -1.10 11.82 -3.02
CA CYS A 154 -0.27 11.24 -4.09
C CYS A 154 0.00 12.23 -5.22
N ARG A 155 -0.99 13.06 -5.59
CA ARG A 155 -0.82 14.12 -6.60
C ARG A 155 0.20 15.17 -6.15
N GLU A 156 0.09 15.66 -4.92
CA GLU A 156 1.04 16.65 -4.40
C GLU A 156 2.45 16.08 -4.23
N LEU A 157 2.54 14.83 -3.76
CA LEU A 157 3.82 14.13 -3.67
C LEU A 157 4.46 13.98 -5.06
N THR A 158 3.67 13.65 -6.09
CA THR A 158 4.13 13.62 -7.48
C THR A 158 4.72 14.96 -7.89
N ARG A 159 3.99 16.06 -7.67
CA ARG A 159 4.43 17.42 -8.02
C ARG A 159 5.75 17.78 -7.34
N LEU A 160 5.89 17.49 -6.05
CA LEU A 160 7.10 17.77 -5.29
C LEU A 160 8.29 16.94 -5.78
N MET A 161 8.10 15.63 -5.95
CA MET A 161 9.19 14.76 -6.40
C MET A 161 9.60 15.02 -7.86
N GLN A 162 8.70 15.55 -8.70
CA GLN A 162 9.05 16.06 -10.03
C GLN A 162 9.89 17.33 -9.98
N ILE A 163 9.51 18.32 -9.16
CA ILE A 163 10.29 19.55 -8.95
C ILE A 163 11.70 19.25 -8.45
N MET A 164 11.83 18.20 -7.64
CA MET A 164 13.10 17.74 -7.08
C MET A 164 13.88 16.82 -8.03
N GLU A 165 13.37 16.57 -9.23
CA GLU A 165 13.97 15.67 -10.22
C GLU A 165 14.24 14.25 -9.67
N ILE A 166 13.42 13.82 -8.70
CA ILE A 166 13.48 12.50 -8.09
C ILE A 166 12.68 11.51 -8.94
N LEU A 167 11.49 11.93 -9.39
CA LEU A 167 10.63 11.05 -10.18
C LEU A 167 11.22 10.78 -11.56
N PRO A 168 11.35 9.50 -11.95
CA PRO A 168 11.63 9.14 -13.32
C PRO A 168 10.59 9.68 -14.30
N GLU A 169 11.05 9.88 -15.54
CA GLU A 169 10.19 10.28 -16.65
C GLU A 169 8.97 9.33 -16.77
N ASN A 170 7.77 9.88 -16.97
CA ASN A 170 6.52 9.12 -17.10
C ASN A 170 6.14 8.25 -15.89
N THR A 171 6.54 8.64 -14.68
CA THR A 171 6.09 8.02 -13.43
C THR A 171 5.39 9.02 -12.52
N ILE A 172 4.49 8.51 -11.69
CA ILE A 172 3.72 9.29 -10.71
C ILE A 172 3.63 8.54 -9.39
N CYS A 173 3.41 9.28 -8.31
CA CYS A 173 2.95 8.72 -7.04
C CYS A 173 1.43 8.50 -7.12
N ARG A 174 0.96 7.33 -6.69
CA ARG A 174 -0.45 6.94 -6.71
C ARG A 174 -0.75 5.89 -5.63
N LEU A 175 -2.03 5.62 -5.40
CA LEU A 175 -2.41 4.41 -4.68
C LEU A 175 -2.01 3.15 -5.48
N PRO A 176 -1.71 2.04 -4.82
CA PRO A 176 -1.55 0.75 -5.49
C PRO A 176 -2.88 0.34 -6.14
N THR A 177 -2.81 -0.35 -7.27
CA THR A 177 -3.94 -1.19 -7.68
C THR A 177 -4.09 -2.35 -6.68
N GLU A 178 -5.28 -2.94 -6.61
CA GLU A 178 -5.52 -4.09 -5.75
C GLU A 178 -4.58 -5.26 -6.09
N ALA A 179 -4.32 -5.47 -7.38
CA ALA A 179 -3.39 -6.48 -7.87
C ALA A 179 -1.94 -6.18 -7.50
N GLU A 180 -1.47 -4.94 -7.64
CA GLU A 180 -0.13 -4.54 -7.18
C GLU A 180 0.02 -4.71 -5.67
N TRP A 181 -1.03 -4.40 -4.90
CA TRP A 181 -1.02 -4.58 -3.45
C TRP A 181 -0.91 -6.06 -3.08
N GLU A 182 -1.72 -6.95 -3.68
CA GLU A 182 -1.68 -8.38 -3.35
C GLU A 182 -0.38 -9.03 -3.80
N TYR A 183 0.12 -8.69 -4.99
CA TYR A 183 1.40 -9.18 -5.49
C TYR A 183 2.55 -8.79 -4.54
N ALA A 184 2.58 -7.51 -4.13
CA ALA A 184 3.52 -6.99 -3.16
C ALA A 184 3.39 -7.68 -1.80
N CYS A 185 2.17 -7.87 -1.29
CA CYS A 185 1.86 -8.53 -0.02
C CYS A 185 2.42 -9.95 0.02
N ARG A 186 2.13 -10.74 -1.02
CA ARG A 186 2.55 -12.14 -1.16
C ARG A 186 4.05 -12.31 -1.26
N ALA A 187 4.75 -11.41 -1.95
CA ALA A 187 6.19 -11.47 -2.18
C ALA A 187 6.68 -12.85 -2.70
N GLY A 188 5.88 -13.47 -3.56
CA GLY A 188 6.14 -14.81 -4.13
C GLY A 188 5.51 -15.98 -3.37
N ASN A 189 4.83 -15.74 -2.23
CA ASN A 189 4.16 -16.79 -1.46
C ASN A 189 2.72 -17.04 -1.93
N ASP A 190 2.28 -18.29 -1.84
CA ASP A 190 0.97 -18.77 -2.31
C ASP A 190 -0.05 -19.08 -1.20
N GLY A 191 0.33 -18.90 0.07
CA GLY A 191 -0.53 -19.19 1.23
C GLY A 191 -1.31 -17.99 1.77
N VAL A 192 -1.77 -18.11 3.02
CA VAL A 192 -2.60 -17.10 3.71
C VAL A 192 -1.86 -15.79 3.97
N HIS A 193 -0.52 -15.80 4.01
CA HIS A 193 0.32 -14.65 4.27
C HIS A 193 1.61 -14.66 3.42
N GLY A 194 2.28 -13.51 3.33
CA GLY A 194 3.56 -13.31 2.66
C GLY A 194 4.75 -13.15 3.59
N PHE A 195 4.63 -13.40 4.90
CA PHE A 195 5.70 -13.23 5.88
C PHE A 195 7.03 -13.86 5.45
N MET A 196 8.14 -13.22 5.81
CA MET A 196 9.47 -13.75 5.57
C MET A 196 9.76 -14.93 6.51
N MET A 197 10.06 -16.09 5.95
CA MET A 197 10.47 -17.28 6.71
C MET A 197 11.44 -18.15 5.92
N SER A 198 12.05 -19.13 6.59
CA SER A 198 12.92 -20.11 5.93
C SER A 198 12.11 -20.99 4.98
N GLU A 199 12.75 -21.62 3.98
CA GLU A 199 12.02 -22.46 3.01
C GLU A 199 11.28 -23.63 3.67
N GLY A 200 11.86 -24.23 4.71
CA GLY A 200 11.21 -25.29 5.49
C GLY A 200 9.96 -24.78 6.20
N ASP A 201 10.09 -23.66 6.92
CA ASP A 201 8.97 -23.03 7.63
C ASP A 201 7.88 -22.57 6.66
N GLN A 202 8.24 -22.08 5.47
CA GLN A 202 7.26 -21.68 4.46
C GLN A 202 6.37 -22.84 4.04
N SER A 203 6.91 -24.04 3.91
CA SER A 203 6.10 -25.21 3.55
C SER A 203 5.13 -25.63 4.66
N GLU A 204 5.55 -25.50 5.92
CA GLU A 204 4.81 -25.96 7.11
C GLU A 204 3.77 -24.92 7.58
N PHE A 205 4.13 -23.64 7.55
CA PHE A 205 3.37 -22.57 8.19
C PHE A 205 2.70 -21.61 7.22
N LYS A 206 2.76 -21.80 5.89
CA LYS A 206 2.11 -20.90 4.91
C LYS A 206 0.61 -20.69 5.10
N ASN A 207 -0.06 -21.52 5.90
CA ASN A 207 -1.48 -21.45 6.20
C ASN A 207 -1.76 -21.24 7.71
N VAL A 208 -0.76 -20.78 8.46
CA VAL A 208 -0.85 -20.54 9.90
C VAL A 208 -0.67 -19.05 10.16
N PHE A 209 -1.63 -18.42 10.83
CA PHE A 209 -1.62 -16.99 11.12
C PHE A 209 -1.76 -16.79 12.63
N ASN A 210 -0.66 -16.49 13.32
CA ASN A 210 -0.65 -16.36 14.78
C ASN A 210 -0.90 -14.91 15.22
N ALA A 211 -1.39 -14.76 16.45
CA ALA A 211 -1.72 -13.47 17.05
C ALA A 211 -0.52 -12.52 17.24
N ASP A 212 0.71 -13.05 17.16
CA ASP A 212 1.94 -12.28 17.34
C ASP A 212 2.64 -11.96 16.01
N ASP A 213 2.11 -12.46 14.88
CA ASP A 213 2.71 -12.27 13.55
C ASP A 213 2.40 -10.90 12.94
N ALA A 214 1.28 -10.28 13.36
CA ALA A 214 0.88 -8.95 12.92
C ALA A 214 -0.06 -8.25 13.91
N ASN A 215 -0.28 -6.95 13.69
CA ASN A 215 -1.14 -6.12 14.53
C ASN A 215 -2.61 -6.22 14.11
N PHE A 216 -3.36 -7.17 14.68
CA PHE A 216 -4.78 -7.35 14.41
C PHE A 216 -5.57 -7.68 15.69
N ALA A 217 -6.90 -7.64 15.63
CA ALA A 217 -7.75 -7.91 16.78
C ALA A 217 -7.68 -9.40 17.18
N ARG A 218 -7.42 -9.69 18.45
CA ARG A 218 -7.29 -11.07 18.96
C ARG A 218 -8.59 -11.87 18.97
N SER A 219 -9.74 -11.21 18.92
CA SER A 219 -11.03 -11.85 18.71
C SER A 219 -11.93 -11.00 17.82
N SER A 220 -12.87 -11.67 17.13
CA SER A 220 -13.87 -10.98 16.31
C SER A 220 -14.70 -10.04 17.20
N GLY A 221 -14.78 -8.76 16.83
CA GLY A 221 -15.53 -7.75 17.59
C GLY A 221 -14.81 -7.18 18.82
N SER A 222 -13.58 -7.61 19.14
CA SER A 222 -12.81 -6.93 20.21
C SER A 222 -12.28 -5.60 19.72
N SER A 223 -12.74 -4.50 20.32
CA SER A 223 -12.22 -3.15 20.15
C SER A 223 -10.96 -2.89 20.99
N GLY A 224 -10.15 -3.94 21.22
CA GLY A 224 -8.98 -3.87 22.09
C GLY A 224 -8.04 -2.75 21.65
N GLN A 225 -7.49 -2.02 22.63
CA GLN A 225 -6.41 -1.07 22.41
C GLN A 225 -5.14 -1.83 21.99
N THR A 226 -5.07 -2.28 20.74
CA THR A 226 -3.83 -2.81 20.17
C THR A 226 -2.98 -1.62 19.75
N LYS A 227 -1.77 -1.50 20.30
CA LYS A 227 -0.85 -0.39 20.00
C LYS A 227 -0.64 -0.28 18.49
N LEU A 228 -0.78 0.93 17.94
CA LEU A 228 -0.30 1.23 16.60
C LEU A 228 1.22 1.04 16.60
N TYR A 229 1.74 0.23 15.66
CA TYR A 229 3.17 -0.04 15.57
C TYR A 229 3.86 1.17 14.92
N GLY A 230 4.97 1.62 15.52
CA GLY A 230 5.76 2.75 14.99
C GLY A 230 6.58 3.53 16.01
N SER A 231 6.37 3.34 17.32
CA SER A 231 7.00 4.22 18.33
C SER A 231 8.48 3.94 18.63
N ASP A 232 9.00 2.75 18.30
CA ASP A 232 10.43 2.44 18.49
C ASP A 232 10.86 1.21 17.67
N LEU A 233 11.54 1.44 16.53
CA LEU A 233 12.16 0.36 15.74
C LEU A 233 13.35 -0.30 16.46
N SER A 234 13.79 0.23 17.61
CA SER A 234 15.01 -0.20 18.31
C SER A 234 14.79 -0.98 19.60
N SER A 235 13.62 -0.92 20.24
CA SER A 235 13.40 -1.51 21.57
C SER A 235 12.52 -2.76 21.63
N TYR A 236 12.08 -3.27 20.49
CA TYR A 236 11.24 -4.46 20.44
C TYR A 236 11.91 -5.53 19.58
N SER A 237 12.31 -6.63 20.23
CA SER A 237 12.78 -7.85 19.57
C SER A 237 11.62 -8.57 18.87
N PHE A 238 10.80 -7.86 18.10
CA PHE A 238 9.85 -8.43 17.17
C PHE A 238 10.66 -8.87 15.96
N LYS A 239 11.25 -10.07 16.11
CA LYS A 239 11.93 -10.86 15.08
C LYS A 239 11.23 -10.64 13.74
N ASP A 240 11.98 -10.18 12.74
CA ASP A 240 11.90 -10.40 11.28
C ASP A 240 10.61 -10.88 10.55
N PHE A 241 9.45 -10.95 11.20
CA PHE A 241 8.26 -11.72 10.78
C PHE A 241 7.08 -10.84 10.39
N SER A 242 7.05 -9.54 10.71
CA SER A 242 6.03 -8.62 10.18
C SER A 242 6.37 -8.06 8.80
N LYS A 243 7.59 -8.32 8.30
CA LYS A 243 8.01 -8.01 6.93
C LYS A 243 7.87 -9.22 6.02
N ASN A 244 7.58 -8.99 4.75
CA ASN A 244 7.64 -10.03 3.74
C ASN A 244 9.03 -10.15 3.09
N LYS A 245 9.19 -11.11 2.18
CA LYS A 245 10.45 -11.35 1.44
C LYS A 245 10.94 -10.14 0.63
N TRP A 246 10.07 -9.15 0.39
CA TRP A 246 10.38 -7.91 -0.32
C TRP A 246 10.53 -6.72 0.64
N ASP A 247 10.81 -6.96 1.92
CA ASP A 247 11.08 -5.89 2.91
C ASP A 247 9.91 -4.87 3.03
N LEU A 248 8.68 -5.34 2.82
CA LEU A 248 7.46 -4.59 3.06
C LEU A 248 6.87 -5.00 4.41
N TYR A 249 6.51 -4.00 5.20
CA TYR A 249 6.05 -4.15 6.57
C TYR A 249 4.55 -3.93 6.66
N HIS A 250 3.94 -4.57 7.66
CA HIS A 250 2.53 -4.41 8.03
C HIS A 250 1.53 -4.76 6.90
N MET A 251 1.93 -5.57 5.92
CA MET A 251 1.04 -6.03 4.84
C MET A 251 -0.13 -6.92 5.33
N HIS A 252 -0.16 -7.23 6.64
CA HIS A 252 -1.00 -8.24 7.28
C HIS A 252 -1.66 -7.72 8.58
N GLY A 253 -1.91 -6.41 8.68
CA GLY A 253 -2.58 -5.80 9.82
C GLY A 253 -2.24 -4.33 9.95
N ASN A 254 -2.23 -3.82 11.18
CA ASN A 254 -2.00 -2.42 11.53
C ASN A 254 -3.14 -1.53 11.06
N VAL A 255 -3.18 -1.10 9.79
CA VAL A 255 -4.30 -0.32 9.24
C VAL A 255 -4.72 -0.89 7.89
N ARG A 256 -6.02 -0.82 7.60
CA ARG A 256 -6.52 -1.13 6.26
C ARG A 256 -6.05 -0.07 5.29
N GLU A 257 -5.71 -0.48 4.08
CA GLU A 257 -5.08 0.41 3.11
C GLU A 257 -5.95 0.62 1.88
N TRP A 258 -6.17 1.87 1.52
CA TRP A 258 -6.83 2.23 0.26
C TRP A 258 -6.03 1.73 -0.95
N CYS A 259 -6.72 1.05 -1.86
CA CYS A 259 -6.28 0.81 -3.23
C CYS A 259 -7.04 1.71 -4.22
N TYR A 260 -6.52 1.84 -5.43
CA TYR A 260 -7.10 2.65 -6.50
C TYR A 260 -8.47 2.13 -6.98
N ASP A 261 -8.60 0.80 -7.03
CA ASP A 261 -9.67 0.07 -7.68
C ASP A 261 -11.05 0.36 -7.09
N LEU A 262 -12.06 0.33 -7.96
CA LEU A 262 -13.45 0.18 -7.52
C LEU A 262 -13.66 -1.26 -7.04
N TYR A 263 -14.30 -1.39 -5.88
CA TYR A 263 -14.65 -2.69 -5.33
C TYR A 263 -15.76 -3.34 -6.15
N GLY A 264 -15.64 -4.65 -6.29
CA GLY A 264 -16.56 -5.50 -7.01
C GLY A 264 -15.82 -6.72 -7.54
N VAL A 265 -16.49 -7.50 -8.36
CA VAL A 265 -15.91 -8.74 -8.84
C VAL A 265 -14.97 -8.51 -9.99
N GLN A 266 -13.78 -9.07 -9.81
CA GLN A 266 -12.61 -8.72 -10.60
C GLN A 266 -12.69 -9.27 -12.02
N TYR A 267 -13.53 -10.28 -12.28
CA TYR A 267 -13.54 -11.00 -13.56
C TYR A 267 -14.96 -11.39 -13.96
N GLU A 268 -15.50 -10.71 -14.97
CA GLU A 268 -16.84 -10.93 -15.54
C GLU A 268 -17.04 -12.35 -16.11
N ASN A 269 -15.95 -13.09 -16.38
CA ASN A 269 -16.04 -14.47 -16.87
C ASN A 269 -15.33 -15.46 -15.92
N PRO A 270 -16.09 -16.20 -15.08
CA PRO A 270 -15.55 -17.22 -14.18
C PRO A 270 -15.02 -18.47 -14.87
N PHE A 271 -15.04 -18.53 -16.20
CA PHE A 271 -14.50 -19.63 -17.00
C PHE A 271 -13.36 -19.20 -17.92
N SER A 272 -13.04 -17.90 -17.97
CA SER A 272 -11.90 -17.42 -18.72
C SER A 272 -10.61 -17.97 -18.11
N ARG A 273 -9.80 -18.63 -18.95
CA ARG A 273 -8.43 -19.06 -18.62
C ARG A 273 -7.42 -17.98 -19.00
N GLU A 274 -7.88 -16.81 -19.43
CA GLU A 274 -7.00 -15.73 -19.87
C GLU A 274 -6.29 -15.11 -18.68
N VAL A 275 -5.05 -14.68 -18.93
CA VAL A 275 -4.25 -13.93 -17.95
C VAL A 275 -4.79 -12.51 -17.91
N SER A 276 -5.20 -12.05 -16.74
CA SER A 276 -5.58 -10.65 -16.54
C SER A 276 -4.32 -9.79 -16.49
N ILE A 277 -4.23 -8.76 -17.34
CA ILE A 277 -3.04 -7.91 -17.46
C ILE A 277 -3.35 -6.56 -16.82
N ASP A 278 -2.57 -6.16 -15.82
CA ASP A 278 -2.69 -4.89 -15.10
C ASP A 278 -4.16 -4.53 -14.72
N PRO A 279 -4.91 -5.41 -14.01
CA PRO A 279 -6.31 -5.15 -13.68
C PRO A 279 -6.46 -3.96 -12.73
N ILE A 280 -7.55 -3.21 -12.92
CA ILE A 280 -7.87 -1.98 -12.16
C ILE A 280 -9.26 -2.05 -11.48
N GLY A 281 -9.79 -3.27 -11.37
CA GLY A 281 -11.13 -3.53 -10.86
C GLY A 281 -12.22 -3.09 -11.83
N ARG A 282 -13.41 -2.78 -11.31
CA ARG A 282 -14.54 -2.35 -12.13
C ARG A 282 -14.36 -0.92 -12.62
N LEU A 283 -14.98 -0.60 -13.77
CA LEU A 283 -15.03 0.77 -14.28
C LEU A 283 -16.10 1.63 -13.56
N GLU A 284 -17.12 0.98 -13.00
CA GLU A 284 -18.22 1.62 -12.28
C GLU A 284 -18.48 0.93 -10.94
N GLY A 285 -18.82 1.71 -9.93
CA GLY A 285 -19.03 1.20 -8.57
C GLY A 285 -19.11 2.30 -7.52
N LYS A 286 -19.70 1.96 -6.38
CA LYS A 286 -19.87 2.88 -5.25
C LYS A 286 -18.70 2.85 -4.25
N TYR A 287 -18.04 1.71 -4.15
CA TYR A 287 -17.07 1.42 -3.11
C TYR A 287 -15.65 1.33 -3.68
N ARG A 288 -14.65 1.65 -2.86
CA ARG A 288 -13.22 1.49 -3.15
C ARG A 288 -12.67 0.30 -2.37
N VAL A 289 -11.67 -0.35 -2.93
CA VAL A 289 -11.00 -1.48 -2.31
C VAL A 289 -10.19 -1.04 -1.09
N LEU A 290 -10.26 -1.85 -0.03
CA LEU A 290 -9.39 -1.83 1.14
C LEU A 290 -8.69 -3.19 1.28
N ARG A 291 -7.42 -3.17 1.72
CA ARG A 291 -6.58 -4.38 1.87
C ARG A 291 -5.84 -4.41 3.21
N GLY A 292 -5.31 -5.58 3.58
CA GLY A 292 -4.39 -5.78 4.72
C GLY A 292 -5.02 -6.02 6.08
N GLY A 293 -6.29 -5.65 6.28
CA GLY A 293 -6.89 -5.67 7.62
C GLY A 293 -6.28 -4.60 8.53
N SER A 294 -6.67 -4.56 9.80
CA SER A 294 -6.21 -3.57 10.77
C SER A 294 -6.14 -4.12 12.18
N PHE A 295 -5.66 -3.30 13.11
CA PHE A 295 -5.70 -3.56 14.55
C PHE A 295 -7.12 -3.85 15.09
N ARG A 296 -8.18 -3.53 14.32
CA ARG A 296 -9.59 -3.78 14.66
C ARG A 296 -10.17 -5.05 14.02
N THR A 297 -9.53 -5.59 12.99
CA THR A 297 -10.06 -6.74 12.27
C THR A 297 -9.45 -8.04 12.76
N TYR A 298 -10.18 -9.13 12.64
CA TYR A 298 -9.66 -10.47 12.94
C TYR A 298 -8.70 -10.96 11.85
N TRP A 299 -7.81 -11.92 12.16
CA TRP A 299 -6.77 -12.39 11.23
C TRP A 299 -7.31 -12.84 9.85
N THR A 300 -8.56 -13.32 9.79
CA THR A 300 -9.21 -13.73 8.54
C THR A 300 -9.36 -12.59 7.53
N LYS A 301 -9.34 -11.33 8.00
CA LYS A 301 -9.33 -10.10 7.19
C LYS A 301 -7.93 -9.57 6.92
N CYS A 302 -6.90 -10.18 7.50
CA CYS A 302 -5.49 -9.84 7.31
C CYS A 302 -4.75 -10.80 6.36
N ARG A 303 -5.44 -11.82 5.82
CA ARG A 303 -4.86 -12.72 4.81
C ARG A 303 -4.47 -11.95 3.56
N SER A 304 -3.48 -12.46 2.82
CA SER A 304 -3.02 -11.89 1.54
C SER A 304 -4.17 -11.67 0.56
N ALA A 305 -5.12 -12.60 0.48
CA ALA A 305 -6.25 -12.55 -0.45
C ALA A 305 -7.47 -11.77 0.09
N ALA A 306 -7.53 -11.48 1.39
CA ALA A 306 -8.73 -10.94 2.02
C ALA A 306 -9.05 -9.53 1.50
N ARG A 307 -10.27 -9.38 0.98
CA ARG A 307 -10.78 -8.11 0.45
C ARG A 307 -11.72 -7.43 1.45
N ASP A 308 -11.70 -6.11 1.43
CA ASP A 308 -12.64 -5.26 2.16
C ASP A 308 -12.93 -4.01 1.32
N PHE A 309 -13.91 -3.21 1.75
CA PHE A 309 -14.32 -2.04 1.00
C PHE A 309 -14.90 -0.94 1.89
N ALA A 310 -14.90 0.26 1.35
CA ALA A 310 -15.62 1.38 1.96
C ALA A 310 -15.98 2.43 0.90
N GLU A 311 -16.93 3.30 1.23
CA GLU A 311 -17.24 4.45 0.36
C GLU A 311 -16.04 5.39 0.31
N PRO A 312 -15.77 6.06 -0.82
CA PRO A 312 -14.55 6.85 -1.01
C PRO A 312 -14.37 8.01 -0.02
N TYR A 313 -15.44 8.45 0.64
CA TYR A 313 -15.44 9.51 1.66
C TYR A 313 -15.33 8.99 3.09
N THR A 314 -15.32 7.67 3.28
CA THR A 314 -15.17 7.04 4.59
C THR A 314 -13.85 7.42 5.23
N MET A 315 -13.88 7.79 6.51
CA MET A 315 -12.70 8.08 7.31
C MET A 315 -12.85 7.31 8.62
N LYS A 316 -12.06 6.26 8.80
CA LYS A 316 -11.99 5.50 10.05
C LYS A 316 -10.58 5.53 10.61
N ASP A 317 -10.47 5.39 11.92
CA ASP A 317 -9.21 5.40 12.65
C ASP A 317 -8.30 4.20 12.36
N ASP A 318 -8.81 3.22 11.62
CA ASP A 318 -8.11 2.03 11.17
C ASP A 318 -7.95 1.95 9.64
N ILE A 319 -8.20 3.06 8.92
CA ILE A 319 -8.00 3.17 7.47
C ILE A 319 -6.92 4.21 7.17
N GLY A 320 -5.82 3.76 6.56
CA GLY A 320 -4.74 4.55 6.01
C GLY A 320 -4.47 4.19 4.54
N PHE A 321 -3.22 4.34 4.10
CA PHE A 321 -2.79 3.98 2.75
C PHE A 321 -1.26 3.90 2.65
N ARG A 322 -0.76 3.25 1.59
CA ARG A 322 0.64 3.35 1.15
C ARG A 322 0.73 3.85 -0.28
N VAL A 323 1.92 4.29 -0.69
CA VAL A 323 2.16 4.91 -2.00
C VAL A 323 2.88 3.94 -2.93
N VAL A 324 2.45 3.93 -4.20
CA VAL A 324 3.19 3.36 -5.33
C VAL A 324 3.78 4.48 -6.17
N ILE A 325 5.02 4.29 -6.64
CA ILE A 325 5.64 5.10 -7.69
C ILE A 325 5.81 4.22 -8.92
N GLY A 326 5.10 4.56 -9.99
CA GLY A 326 5.10 3.78 -11.22
C GLY A 326 4.43 4.51 -12.36
N HIS A 327 4.22 3.81 -13.47
CA HIS A 327 3.48 4.39 -14.59
C HIS A 327 2.05 4.78 -14.18
N PRO A 328 1.47 5.83 -14.79
CA PRO A 328 0.06 6.14 -14.65
C PRO A 328 -0.82 4.92 -14.99
N ILE A 329 -1.89 4.75 -14.22
CA ILE A 329 -2.93 3.75 -14.49
C ILE A 329 -3.68 4.19 -15.76
N ARG A 330 -3.95 3.22 -16.65
CA ARG A 330 -4.57 3.46 -17.96
C ARG A 330 -6.06 3.18 -17.95
#